data_AF-A0A7Z8PBH2-F1
#
_entry.id   AF-A0A7Z8PBH2-F1
#
_cell.length_a   1.000
_cell.length_b   1.000
_cell.length_c   1.000
_cell.angle_alpha   90.00
_cell.angle_beta   90.00
_cell.angle_gamma   90.00
#
_symmetry.space_group_name_H-M   'P 1'
#
loop_
_entity.id
_entity.type
_entity.pdbx_description
1 polymer ?
#
loop_
_entity_poly.entity_id
_entity_poly.type
_entity_poly.pdbx_seq_one_letter_code
_entity_poly.pdbx_strand_id
1 'polypeptide(L)'
;MTILRFPIAASLIACVALLAASLTTVKASEVTYRVVNVAADDVLNVRDRVGVPGSRIVGILPPGTGGIVWTGPQGRSGDGGLWYHISHPRIPGTGGWVNARFLREEVASAPVIAPPVSAEPPGSIFKDHTAHQHMYRVVGVAANDVLNIRSGAGVSHGIVGMFPPDARNVQITGRIRTLNSGAVWVEVRSAMLPGGVGWVNGRFLDRF
;
A
#
# COMPACT_ATOMS: atom_id res chain seq x y z
N MET A 1 31.20 -5.95 -75.91
CA MET A 1 32.16 -6.72 -75.09
C MET A 1 31.32 -7.54 -74.11
N THR A 2 31.27 -8.84 -74.33
CA THR A 2 30.19 -9.74 -73.90
C THR A 2 30.50 -10.40 -72.55
N ILE A 3 29.44 -10.58 -71.78
CA ILE A 3 29.33 -10.97 -70.37
C ILE A 3 29.98 -12.34 -70.07
N LEU A 4 30.76 -12.40 -68.99
CA LEU A 4 31.42 -13.61 -68.47
C LEU A 4 30.46 -14.42 -67.56
N ARG A 5 30.60 -15.74 -67.64
CA ARG A 5 29.74 -16.80 -67.09
C ARG A 5 29.81 -16.96 -65.56
N PHE A 6 28.71 -17.47 -64.99
CA PHE A 6 28.59 -18.04 -63.64
C PHE A 6 29.55 -19.22 -63.41
N PRO A 7 29.92 -19.49 -62.13
CA PRO A 7 29.36 -20.71 -61.54
C PRO A 7 28.82 -20.53 -60.10
N ILE A 8 27.86 -21.40 -59.80
CA ILE A 8 27.23 -21.65 -58.51
C ILE A 8 28.24 -22.37 -57.60
N ALA A 9 28.36 -21.93 -56.35
CA ALA A 9 28.82 -22.78 -55.26
C ALA A 9 27.95 -22.52 -54.02
N ALA A 10 27.23 -23.55 -53.62
CA ALA A 10 26.41 -23.60 -52.43
C ALA A 10 27.27 -23.56 -51.16
N SER A 11 26.85 -22.78 -50.16
CA SER A 11 27.12 -23.10 -48.75
C SER A 11 26.08 -22.41 -47.88
N LEU A 12 25.15 -23.24 -47.40
CA LEU A 12 24.31 -22.94 -46.25
C LEU A 12 25.23 -22.86 -45.03
N ILE A 13 25.46 -21.66 -44.49
CA ILE A 13 25.89 -21.50 -43.10
C ILE A 13 24.81 -20.69 -42.42
N ALA A 14 23.92 -21.41 -41.74
CA ALA A 14 22.99 -20.84 -40.78
C ALA A 14 23.80 -20.42 -39.55
N CYS A 15 24.31 -19.19 -39.54
CA CYS A 15 24.79 -18.55 -38.31
C CYS A 15 23.57 -18.12 -37.47
N VAL A 16 23.00 -19.06 -36.73
CA VAL A 16 22.16 -18.74 -35.57
C VAL A 16 23.11 -18.33 -34.45
N ALA A 17 23.50 -17.05 -34.44
CA ALA A 17 24.11 -16.47 -33.25
C ALA A 17 23.01 -16.30 -32.20
N LEU A 18 22.98 -17.23 -31.24
CA LEU A 18 22.14 -17.14 -30.03
C LEU A 18 22.42 -15.79 -29.35
N LEU A 19 21.46 -14.87 -29.41
CA LEU A 19 21.44 -13.72 -28.51
C LEU A 19 21.18 -14.27 -27.10
N ALA A 20 22.23 -14.51 -26.33
CA ALA A 20 22.10 -14.65 -24.89
C ALA A 20 21.77 -13.26 -24.34
N ALA A 21 20.48 -12.91 -24.31
CA ALA A 21 20.02 -11.80 -23.51
C ALA A 21 20.34 -12.14 -22.05
N SER A 22 21.41 -11.56 -21.52
CA SER A 22 21.67 -11.58 -20.09
C SER A 22 20.51 -10.85 -19.42
N LEU A 23 19.53 -11.60 -18.93
CA LEU A 23 18.60 -11.09 -17.94
C LEU A 23 19.44 -10.79 -16.70
N THR A 24 19.90 -9.55 -16.58
CA THR A 24 20.29 -9.01 -15.28
C THR A 24 19.03 -9.00 -14.44
N THR A 25 18.77 -10.09 -13.72
CA THR A 25 17.91 -10.05 -12.55
C THR A 25 18.59 -9.07 -11.60
N VAL A 26 18.13 -7.82 -11.62
CA VAL A 26 18.37 -6.92 -10.50
C VAL A 26 17.71 -7.63 -9.33
N LYS A 27 18.52 -8.24 -8.46
CA LYS A 27 18.02 -8.65 -7.15
C LYS A 27 17.46 -7.37 -6.53
N ALA A 28 16.13 -7.28 -6.44
CA ALA A 28 15.51 -6.36 -5.51
C ALA A 28 16.22 -6.58 -4.17
N SER A 29 16.74 -5.52 -3.56
CA SER A 29 17.35 -5.65 -2.24
C SER A 29 16.31 -6.35 -1.36
N GLU A 30 16.67 -7.51 -0.82
CA GLU A 30 15.80 -8.36 0.02
C GLU A 30 15.38 -7.64 1.32
N VAL A 31 16.01 -6.49 1.59
CA VAL A 31 15.68 -5.57 2.66
C VAL A 31 14.41 -4.80 2.32
N THR A 32 13.31 -5.15 3.00
CA THR A 32 12.12 -4.31 3.08
C THR A 32 12.30 -3.25 4.15
N TYR A 33 11.48 -2.20 4.07
CA TYR A 33 11.47 -1.10 5.02
C TYR A 33 10.12 -1.00 5.71
N ARG A 34 10.13 -0.37 6.87
CA ARG A 34 8.94 0.02 7.64
C ARG A 34 8.89 1.53 7.87
N VAL A 35 7.68 2.10 7.85
CA VAL A 35 7.45 3.50 8.24
C VAL A 35 7.68 3.67 9.74
N VAL A 36 8.54 4.62 10.09
CA VAL A 36 8.88 5.00 11.47
C VAL A 36 8.81 6.52 11.63
N ASN A 37 8.80 7.01 12.87
CA ASN A 37 8.85 8.44 13.20
C ASN A 37 7.71 9.28 12.61
N VAL A 38 6.56 8.66 12.36
CA VAL A 38 5.30 9.33 12.01
C VAL A 38 4.35 9.17 13.20
N ALA A 39 3.71 10.27 13.62
CA ALA A 39 2.75 10.23 14.72
C ALA A 39 1.55 9.34 14.38
N ALA A 40 0.89 8.77 15.40
CA ALA A 40 -0.21 7.82 15.20
C ALA A 40 -1.41 8.42 14.44
N ASP A 41 -1.59 9.74 14.53
CA ASP A 41 -2.62 10.54 13.86
C ASP A 41 -2.14 11.20 12.55
N ASP A 42 -0.96 10.84 12.06
CA ASP A 42 -0.35 11.38 10.84
C ASP A 42 0.01 10.27 9.84
N VAL A 43 0.45 10.65 8.63
CA VAL A 43 0.82 9.73 7.55
C VAL A 43 2.14 10.11 6.87
N LEU A 44 2.87 9.11 6.40
CA LEU A 44 3.99 9.35 5.49
C LEU A 44 3.44 9.59 4.08
N ASN A 45 3.57 10.83 3.61
CA ASN A 45 3.21 11.19 2.25
C ASN A 45 4.20 10.60 1.22
N VAL A 46 3.66 9.93 0.21
CA VAL A 46 4.39 9.46 -0.98
C VAL A 46 4.14 10.43 -2.12
N ARG A 47 5.21 10.93 -2.75
CA ARG A 47 5.17 12.06 -3.68
C ARG A 47 5.62 11.68 -5.10
N ASP A 48 5.18 12.43 -6.09
CA ASP A 48 5.50 12.19 -7.51
C ASP A 48 6.96 12.56 -7.88
N ARG A 49 7.64 13.33 -7.03
CA ARG A 49 9.05 13.69 -7.16
C ARG A 49 9.70 13.94 -5.79
N VAL A 50 11.02 14.04 -5.78
CA VAL A 50 11.84 14.38 -4.61
C VAL A 50 11.45 15.76 -4.05
N GLY A 51 11.36 15.85 -2.73
CA GLY A 51 11.12 17.10 -2.01
C GLY A 51 9.65 17.46 -1.85
N VAL A 52 9.37 18.42 -0.97
CA VAL A 52 8.01 18.92 -0.69
C VAL A 52 7.59 20.03 -1.67
N PRO A 53 8.40 21.07 -1.94
CA PRO A 53 7.98 22.14 -2.84
C PRO A 53 7.74 21.62 -4.27
N GLY A 54 6.55 21.92 -4.84
CA GLY A 54 6.21 21.58 -6.22
C GLY A 54 5.95 20.09 -6.52
N SER A 55 5.96 19.22 -5.51
CA SER A 55 5.58 17.82 -5.65
C SER A 55 4.12 17.59 -5.26
N ARG A 56 3.48 16.60 -5.90
CA ARG A 56 2.12 16.15 -5.62
C ARG A 56 2.16 14.87 -4.80
N ILE A 57 1.24 14.73 -3.86
CA ILE A 57 1.05 13.48 -3.11
C ILE A 57 0.35 12.48 -4.05
N VAL A 58 0.95 11.30 -4.22
CA VAL A 58 0.44 10.19 -5.05
C VAL A 58 0.05 8.97 -4.23
N GLY A 59 0.33 8.99 -2.93
CA GLY A 59 -0.05 7.94 -1.99
C GLY A 59 0.26 8.35 -0.56
N ILE A 60 -0.22 7.56 0.38
CA ILE A 60 0.04 7.74 1.81
C ILE A 60 0.39 6.39 2.42
N LEU A 61 1.34 6.38 3.35
CA LEU A 61 1.73 5.19 4.10
C LEU A 61 1.53 5.43 5.61
N PRO A 62 0.69 4.62 6.28
CA PRO A 62 0.53 4.62 7.73
C PRO A 62 1.84 4.51 8.51
N PRO A 63 1.91 5.03 9.75
CA PRO A 63 2.92 4.63 10.72
C PRO A 63 3.00 3.11 10.81
N GLY A 64 4.20 2.56 10.88
CA GLY A 64 4.41 1.12 11.00
C GLY A 64 4.14 0.32 9.72
N THR A 65 3.78 0.92 8.58
CA THR A 65 3.63 0.17 7.32
C THR A 65 4.95 -0.51 6.95
N GLY A 66 4.99 -1.85 6.98
CA GLY A 66 6.15 -2.68 6.59
C GLY A 66 6.09 -3.12 5.13
N GLY A 67 7.07 -3.92 4.69
CA GLY A 67 7.09 -4.46 3.32
C GLY A 67 7.33 -3.42 2.22
N ILE A 68 7.86 -2.24 2.56
CA ILE A 68 8.18 -1.19 1.59
C ILE A 68 9.46 -1.58 0.86
N VAL A 69 9.41 -1.64 -0.47
CA VAL A 69 10.56 -2.00 -1.28
C VAL A 69 11.23 -0.73 -1.78
N TRP A 70 12.50 -0.55 -1.45
CA TRP A 70 13.31 0.49 -2.09
C TRP A 70 13.67 0.03 -3.50
N THR A 71 13.37 0.86 -4.49
CA THR A 71 13.60 0.51 -5.91
C THR A 71 15.01 0.85 -6.42
N GLY A 72 15.84 1.49 -5.59
CA GLY A 72 17.21 1.91 -5.94
C GLY A 72 17.38 3.42 -6.14
N PRO A 73 16.54 4.12 -6.93
CA PRO A 73 16.66 5.57 -7.08
C PRO A 73 16.56 6.31 -5.74
N GLN A 74 17.44 7.29 -5.57
CA GLN A 74 17.47 8.21 -4.45
C GLN A 74 17.82 9.62 -4.94
N GLY A 75 17.38 10.63 -4.19
CA GLY A 75 17.68 12.02 -4.49
C GLY A 75 17.68 12.88 -3.25
N ARG A 76 18.26 14.08 -3.34
CA ARG A 76 18.22 15.06 -2.25
C ARG A 76 17.26 16.19 -2.58
N SER A 77 16.43 16.57 -1.62
CA SER A 77 15.62 17.78 -1.71
C SER A 77 16.47 19.04 -1.45
N GLY A 78 15.92 20.21 -1.76
CA GLY A 78 16.63 21.50 -1.60
C GLY A 78 17.05 21.82 -0.16
N ASP A 79 16.46 21.17 0.84
CA ASP A 79 16.82 21.22 2.26
C ASP A 79 17.88 20.16 2.66
N GLY A 80 18.42 19.42 1.68
CA GLY A 80 19.40 18.35 1.90
C GLY A 80 18.82 17.01 2.34
N GLY A 81 17.50 16.93 2.56
CA GLY A 81 16.81 15.69 2.96
C GLY A 81 16.97 14.59 1.92
N LEU A 82 17.22 13.36 2.36
CA LEU A 82 17.35 12.20 1.48
C LEU A 82 15.97 11.62 1.16
N TRP A 83 15.71 11.32 -0.10
CA TRP A 83 14.46 10.73 -0.57
C TRP A 83 14.73 9.45 -1.34
N TYR A 84 13.92 8.43 -1.07
CA TYR A 84 13.96 7.14 -1.75
C TYR A 84 12.75 6.99 -2.66
N HIS A 85 12.98 6.45 -3.85
CA HIS A 85 11.90 5.94 -4.68
C HIS A 85 11.53 4.53 -4.23
N ILE A 86 10.27 4.34 -3.88
CA ILE A 86 9.77 3.10 -3.30
C ILE A 86 8.65 2.49 -4.15
N SER A 87 8.46 1.18 -3.99
CA SER A 87 7.25 0.48 -4.40
C SER A 87 6.59 -0.16 -3.18
N HIS A 88 5.26 -0.16 -3.19
CA HIS A 88 4.45 -0.82 -2.17
C HIS A 88 3.05 -1.10 -2.75
N PRO A 89 2.38 -2.20 -2.41
CA PRO A 89 1.03 -2.50 -2.92
C PRO A 89 -0.04 -1.43 -2.63
N ARG A 90 0.22 -0.48 -1.73
CA ARG A 90 -0.69 0.63 -1.36
C ARG A 90 -0.46 1.93 -2.14
N ILE A 91 0.54 1.98 -3.03
CA ILE A 91 0.81 3.16 -3.88
C ILE A 91 0.73 2.78 -5.36
N PRO A 92 0.59 3.74 -6.29
CA PRO A 92 0.54 3.44 -7.73
C PRO A 92 1.71 2.56 -8.17
N GLY A 93 1.48 1.69 -9.15
CA GLY A 93 2.50 0.73 -9.63
C GLY A 93 3.77 1.40 -10.18
N THR A 94 3.70 2.68 -10.53
CA THR A 94 4.86 3.52 -10.88
C THR A 94 5.78 3.82 -9.70
N GLY A 95 5.36 3.53 -8.47
CA GLY A 95 6.04 3.90 -7.24
C GLY A 95 5.87 5.39 -6.89
N GLY A 96 6.69 5.83 -5.94
CA GLY A 96 6.77 7.24 -5.58
C GLY A 96 7.88 7.52 -4.58
N TRP A 97 8.06 8.79 -4.25
CA TRP A 97 9.16 9.31 -3.44
C TRP A 97 8.74 9.56 -2.00
N VAL A 98 9.51 9.05 -1.05
CA VAL A 98 9.35 9.32 0.39
C VAL A 98 10.65 9.81 1.00
N ASN A 99 10.57 10.63 2.05
CA ASN A 99 11.76 11.04 2.78
C ASN A 99 12.29 9.85 3.59
N ALA A 100 13.56 9.48 3.36
CA ALA A 100 14.18 8.27 3.88
C ALA A 100 14.27 8.27 5.42
N ARG A 101 14.20 9.43 6.09
CA ARG A 101 14.22 9.52 7.57
C ARG A 101 13.03 8.84 8.24
N PHE A 102 11.96 8.57 7.48
CA PHE A 102 10.78 7.86 7.94
C PHE A 102 10.81 6.39 7.58
N LEU A 103 11.90 5.88 7.00
CA LEU A 103 12.08 4.48 6.70
C LEU A 103 13.15 3.89 7.62
N ARG A 104 12.86 2.71 8.16
CA ARG A 104 13.83 1.86 8.84
C ARG A 104 13.86 0.52 8.16
N GLU A 105 15.05 -0.02 7.92
CA GLU A 105 15.22 -1.38 7.43
C GLU A 105 14.49 -2.36 8.36
N GLU A 106 13.67 -3.20 7.76
CA GLU A 106 13.05 -4.32 8.42
C GLU A 106 14.09 -5.43 8.47
N VAL A 107 14.87 -5.45 9.56
CA VAL A 107 15.69 -6.62 9.89
C VAL A 107 14.72 -7.78 10.01
N ALA A 108 14.96 -8.86 9.26
CA ALA A 108 14.15 -10.07 9.26
C ALA A 108 14.00 -10.57 10.70
N SER A 109 12.95 -10.09 11.35
CA SER A 109 12.58 -10.54 12.68
C SER A 109 11.95 -11.90 12.48
N ALA A 110 12.34 -12.86 13.32
CA ALA A 110 11.76 -14.20 13.41
C ALA A 110 10.24 -14.15 13.16
N PRO A 111 9.66 -15.14 12.45
CA PRO A 111 8.33 -15.04 11.89
C PRO A 111 7.36 -14.53 12.95
N VAL A 112 6.98 -13.25 12.83
CA VAL A 112 5.75 -12.77 13.45
C VAL A 112 4.73 -13.73 12.90
N ILE A 113 4.09 -14.51 13.76
CA ILE A 113 2.92 -15.28 13.37
C ILE A 113 2.01 -14.25 12.72
N ALA A 114 1.98 -14.22 11.38
CA ALA A 114 1.15 -13.30 10.66
C ALA A 114 -0.25 -13.53 11.22
N PRO A 115 -1.01 -12.49 11.60
CA PRO A 115 -2.43 -12.69 11.78
C PRO A 115 -2.90 -13.47 10.54
N PRO A 116 -3.52 -14.65 10.74
CA PRO A 116 -3.65 -15.66 9.69
C PRO A 116 -4.21 -15.01 8.44
N VAL A 117 -3.56 -15.27 7.30
CA VAL A 117 -4.00 -14.93 5.92
C VAL A 117 -5.47 -14.53 5.88
N SER A 118 -5.71 -13.25 6.11
CA SER A 118 -6.98 -12.55 5.97
C SER A 118 -8.25 -13.39 6.20
N ALA A 119 -8.30 -14.17 7.29
CA ALA A 119 -9.56 -14.78 7.71
C ALA A 119 -10.50 -13.62 8.07
N GLU A 120 -11.71 -13.63 7.51
CA GLU A 120 -12.72 -12.67 7.91
C GLU A 120 -12.92 -12.81 9.43
N PRO A 121 -12.88 -11.71 10.21
CA PRO A 121 -13.02 -11.82 11.65
C PRO A 121 -14.29 -12.58 12.01
N PRO A 122 -14.22 -13.56 12.95
CA PRO A 122 -15.40 -14.20 13.48
C PRO A 122 -16.41 -13.16 13.95
N GLY A 123 -17.70 -13.46 13.77
CA GLY A 123 -18.87 -12.61 14.03
C GLY A 123 -18.60 -11.34 14.84
N SER A 124 -18.90 -10.19 14.23
CA SER A 124 -18.88 -8.91 14.93
C SER A 124 -19.84 -9.01 16.11
N ILE A 125 -19.35 -8.88 17.35
CA ILE A 125 -20.22 -8.69 18.50
C ILE A 125 -21.06 -7.46 18.20
N PHE A 126 -22.36 -7.63 18.05
CA PHE A 126 -23.28 -6.63 17.54
C PHE A 126 -23.41 -5.50 18.56
N LYS A 127 -22.64 -4.44 18.39
CA LYS A 127 -22.95 -3.13 18.96
C LYS A 127 -23.95 -2.51 17.98
N ASP A 128 -25.10 -2.08 18.47
CA ASP A 128 -26.18 -1.55 17.63
C ASP A 128 -25.69 -0.38 16.75
N HIS A 129 -25.40 -0.67 15.48
CA HIS A 129 -24.95 0.28 14.46
C HIS A 129 -26.11 0.87 13.65
N THR A 130 -27.37 0.55 14.00
CA THR A 130 -28.54 1.14 13.30
C THR A 130 -28.70 2.62 13.65
N ALA A 131 -28.11 3.04 14.76
CA ALA A 131 -28.13 4.40 15.28
C ALA A 131 -27.07 5.29 14.58
N HIS A 132 -27.21 5.45 13.26
CA HIS A 132 -26.31 6.22 12.39
C HIS A 132 -26.27 7.72 12.65
N GLN A 133 -27.18 8.23 13.49
CA GLN A 133 -27.19 9.63 13.93
C GLN A 133 -26.13 9.91 15.01
N HIS A 134 -25.58 8.88 15.66
CA HIS A 134 -24.54 9.04 16.68
C HIS A 134 -23.13 9.03 16.08
N MET A 135 -22.20 9.61 16.83
CA MET A 135 -20.78 9.49 16.58
C MET A 135 -20.26 8.19 17.18
N TYR A 136 -19.20 7.68 16.57
CA TYR A 136 -18.50 6.48 17.01
C TYR A 136 -17.05 6.78 17.34
N ARG A 137 -16.43 5.87 18.08
CA ARG A 137 -14.99 5.80 18.27
C ARG A 137 -14.44 4.46 17.82
N VAL A 138 -13.18 4.44 17.43
CA VAL A 138 -12.42 3.21 17.21
C VAL A 138 -12.08 2.57 18.54
N VAL A 139 -12.24 1.25 18.64
CA VAL A 139 -11.91 0.45 19.83
C VAL A 139 -11.19 -0.83 19.42
N GLY A 140 -10.37 -1.39 20.32
CA GLY A 140 -9.79 -2.73 20.12
C GLY A 140 -8.71 -2.82 19.04
N VAL A 141 -8.18 -1.68 18.59
CA VAL A 141 -6.98 -1.59 17.74
C VAL A 141 -5.79 -1.34 18.64
N ALA A 142 -4.70 -2.09 18.47
CA ALA A 142 -3.49 -1.90 19.26
C ALA A 142 -2.87 -0.51 19.00
N ALA A 143 -2.18 0.05 20.00
CA ALA A 143 -1.61 1.40 19.91
C ALA A 143 -0.60 1.58 18.76
N ASN A 144 -0.01 0.49 18.26
CA ASN A 144 0.92 0.45 17.14
C ASN A 144 0.29 -0.10 15.84
N ASP A 145 -1.04 -0.12 15.75
CA ASP A 145 -1.82 -0.60 14.60
C ASP A 145 -2.89 0.42 14.21
N VAL A 146 -3.64 0.16 13.14
CA VAL A 146 -4.67 1.06 12.60
C VAL A 146 -5.92 0.29 12.19
N LEU A 147 -7.08 0.93 12.28
CA LEU A 147 -8.30 0.42 11.65
C LEU A 147 -8.30 0.77 10.17
N ASN A 148 -8.12 -0.23 9.30
CA ASN A 148 -8.17 0.00 7.85
C ASN A 148 -9.60 0.36 7.38
N ILE A 149 -9.72 1.41 6.56
CA ILE A 149 -10.93 1.77 5.81
C ILE A 149 -10.76 1.25 4.38
N ARG A 150 -11.74 0.49 3.87
CA ARG A 150 -11.67 -0.21 2.57
C ARG A 150 -12.67 0.32 1.54
N SER A 151 -12.39 0.11 0.26
CA SER A 151 -13.26 0.53 -0.85
C SER A 151 -14.59 -0.21 -0.90
N GLY A 152 -14.69 -1.35 -0.22
CA GLY A 152 -15.92 -2.12 -0.07
C GLY A 152 -15.88 -2.97 1.19
N ALA A 153 -17.05 -3.50 1.55
CA ALA A 153 -17.21 -4.41 2.68
C ALA A 153 -16.50 -5.74 2.43
N GLY A 154 -15.53 -6.06 3.27
CA GLY A 154 -14.78 -7.31 3.24
C GLY A 154 -13.28 -7.06 3.09
N VAL A 155 -12.49 -8.00 3.62
CA VAL A 155 -11.03 -7.91 3.63
C VAL A 155 -10.37 -8.03 2.25
N SER A 156 -11.11 -8.47 1.23
CA SER A 156 -10.67 -8.55 -0.16
C SER A 156 -10.66 -7.19 -0.88
N HIS A 157 -11.34 -6.16 -0.35
CA HIS A 157 -11.37 -4.84 -0.97
C HIS A 157 -10.13 -4.02 -0.60
N GLY A 158 -9.67 -3.18 -1.54
CA GLY A 158 -8.51 -2.32 -1.34
C GLY A 158 -8.69 -1.34 -0.17
N ILE A 159 -7.60 -1.03 0.53
CA ILE A 159 -7.61 -0.07 1.63
C ILE A 159 -7.53 1.35 1.04
N VAL A 160 -8.48 2.21 1.38
CA VAL A 160 -8.62 3.59 0.87
C VAL A 160 -8.38 4.65 1.96
N GLY A 161 -8.20 4.22 3.20
CA GLY A 161 -7.84 5.09 4.31
C GLY A 161 -7.70 4.30 5.61
N MET A 162 -7.71 5.01 6.73
CA MET A 162 -7.63 4.40 8.05
C MET A 162 -8.34 5.27 9.09
N PHE A 163 -8.50 4.70 10.28
CA PHE A 163 -8.56 5.45 11.52
C PHE A 163 -7.45 5.02 12.47
N PRO A 164 -6.84 5.95 13.23
CA PRO A 164 -5.94 5.59 14.31
C PRO A 164 -6.68 4.83 15.42
N PRO A 165 -5.94 4.18 16.34
CA PRO A 165 -6.50 3.70 17.60
C PRO A 165 -7.22 4.83 18.32
N ASP A 166 -8.35 4.51 18.95
CA ASP A 166 -9.18 5.46 19.73
C ASP A 166 -9.69 6.69 18.95
N ALA A 167 -9.62 6.70 17.62
CA ALA A 167 -10.18 7.78 16.79
C ALA A 167 -11.63 8.05 17.17
N ARG A 168 -11.97 9.31 17.46
CA ARG A 168 -13.32 9.75 17.87
C ARG A 168 -14.03 10.44 16.71
N ASN A 169 -15.32 10.74 16.89
CA ASN A 169 -16.15 11.45 15.91
C ASN A 169 -16.26 10.73 14.56
N VAL A 170 -16.15 9.39 14.57
CA VAL A 170 -16.35 8.57 13.38
C VAL A 170 -17.84 8.62 13.01
N GLN A 171 -18.15 9.10 11.81
CA GLN A 171 -19.51 9.15 11.28
C GLN A 171 -19.75 7.94 10.40
N ILE A 172 -20.84 7.22 10.66
CA ILE A 172 -21.32 6.14 9.78
C ILE A 172 -22.44 6.67 8.89
N THR A 173 -22.57 6.13 7.67
CA THR A 173 -23.63 6.55 6.74
C THR A 173 -24.96 5.85 7.00
N GLY A 174 -24.95 4.81 7.84
CA GLY A 174 -26.07 3.88 8.04
C GLY A 174 -26.08 2.71 7.06
N ARG A 175 -25.21 2.70 6.03
CA ARG A 175 -25.04 1.50 5.20
C ARG A 175 -24.24 0.43 5.94
N ILE A 176 -24.85 -0.74 6.08
CA ILE A 176 -24.30 -1.89 6.79
C ILE A 176 -24.37 -3.09 5.85
N ARG A 177 -23.30 -3.88 5.81
CA ARG A 177 -23.26 -5.15 5.07
C ARG A 177 -22.81 -6.27 5.99
N THR A 178 -23.67 -7.27 6.13
CA THR A 178 -23.33 -8.55 6.76
C THR A 178 -22.89 -9.51 5.66
N LEU A 179 -21.68 -10.04 5.76
CA LEU A 179 -21.15 -11.03 4.83
C LEU A 179 -21.55 -12.44 5.25
N ASN A 180 -21.40 -13.42 4.36
CA ASN A 180 -21.73 -14.83 4.63
C ASN A 180 -20.95 -15.42 5.82
N SER A 181 -19.79 -14.84 6.12
CA SER A 181 -18.95 -15.12 7.29
C SER A 181 -19.55 -14.63 8.62
N GLY A 182 -20.62 -13.84 8.59
CA GLY A 182 -21.19 -13.15 9.76
C GLY A 182 -20.46 -11.86 10.13
N ALA A 183 -19.41 -11.47 9.41
CA ALA A 183 -18.76 -10.19 9.62
C ALA A 183 -19.66 -9.03 9.18
N VAL A 184 -19.76 -8.03 10.05
CA VAL A 184 -20.52 -6.80 9.80
C VAL A 184 -19.54 -5.71 9.41
N TRP A 185 -19.77 -5.12 8.25
CA TRP A 185 -19.04 -3.97 7.74
C TRP A 185 -19.95 -2.76 7.73
N VAL A 186 -19.41 -1.62 8.15
CA VAL A 186 -20.13 -0.35 8.24
C VAL A 186 -19.45 0.66 7.35
N GLU A 187 -20.23 1.35 6.53
CA GLU A 187 -19.73 2.44 5.72
C GLU A 187 -19.59 3.71 6.57
N VAL A 188 -18.40 4.30 6.52
CA VAL A 188 -18.02 5.52 7.22
C VAL A 188 -17.89 6.68 6.24
N ARG A 189 -18.14 7.88 6.73
CA ARG A 189 -17.95 9.13 5.98
C ARG A 189 -16.70 9.84 6.49
N SER A 190 -15.85 10.29 5.56
CA SER A 190 -14.72 11.16 5.87
C SER A 190 -14.32 11.95 4.65
N ALA A 191 -14.17 13.27 4.80
CA ALA A 191 -13.74 14.16 3.73
C ALA A 191 -12.31 13.87 3.24
N MET A 192 -11.51 13.13 4.03
CA MET A 192 -10.15 12.73 3.69
C MET A 192 -10.10 11.49 2.77
N LEU A 193 -11.21 10.79 2.58
CA LEU A 193 -11.27 9.58 1.76
C LEU A 193 -11.52 9.93 0.28
N PRO A 194 -10.90 9.19 -0.67
CA PRO A 194 -11.32 9.25 -2.07
C PRO A 194 -12.81 8.89 -2.20
N GLY A 195 -13.62 9.82 -2.73
CA GLY A 195 -15.07 9.64 -2.85
C GLY A 195 -15.85 9.89 -1.54
N GLY A 196 -15.19 10.33 -0.46
CA GLY A 196 -15.82 10.76 0.78
C GLY A 196 -16.34 9.64 1.69
N VAL A 197 -16.24 8.37 1.27
CA VAL A 197 -16.74 7.20 2.00
C VAL A 197 -15.79 6.02 1.91
N GLY A 198 -15.97 5.06 2.83
CA GLY A 198 -15.29 3.77 2.81
C GLY A 198 -15.86 2.83 3.87
N TRP A 199 -15.35 1.60 3.98
CA TRP A 199 -15.92 0.54 4.81
C TRP A 199 -14.94 0.08 5.88
N VAL A 200 -15.39 -0.01 7.12
CA VAL A 200 -14.64 -0.61 8.24
C VAL A 200 -15.37 -1.81 8.80
N ASN A 201 -14.63 -2.73 9.44
CA ASN A 201 -15.28 -3.80 10.18
C ASN A 201 -15.91 -3.23 11.46
N GLY A 202 -17.22 -3.42 11.62
CA GLY A 202 -18.02 -2.80 12.68
C GLY A 202 -17.60 -3.18 14.08
N ARG A 203 -16.93 -4.32 14.29
CA ARG A 203 -16.47 -4.76 15.62
C ARG A 203 -15.50 -3.79 16.29
N PHE A 204 -14.86 -2.93 15.50
CA PHE A 204 -13.92 -1.92 15.97
C PHE A 204 -14.57 -0.56 16.18
N LEU A 205 -15.90 -0.44 16.03
CA LEU A 205 -16.62 0.78 16.34
C LEU A 205 -17.41 0.62 17.62
N ASP A 206 -17.45 1.69 18.42
CA ASP A 206 -18.30 1.80 19.59
C ASP A 206 -18.91 3.20 19.67
N ARG A 207 -20.08 3.34 20.27
CA ARG A 207 -20.74 4.64 20.39
C ARG A 207 -19.87 5.60 21.21
N PHE A 208 -19.78 6.85 20.77
CA PHE A 208 -18.99 7.91 21.40
C PHE A 208 -19.89 9.02 21.93
#